data_AF-A0A3N5Z7M3-F1
#
_entry.id   AF-A0A3N5Z7M3-F1
#
_cell.length_a   1.000
_cell.length_b   1.000
_cell.length_c   1.000
_cell.angle_alpha   90.00
_cell.angle_beta   90.00
_cell.angle_gamma   90.00
#
_symmetry.space_group_name_H-M   'P 1'
#
loop_
_entity.id
_entity.type
_entity.pdbx_description
1 polymer ?
#
loop_
_entity_poly.entity_id
_entity_poly.type
_entity_poly.pdbx_seq_one_letter_code
_entity_poly.pdbx_strand_id
1 'polypeptide(L)'
;FQHPGGQREINELHVPVNRPVRLTMTSEDVIHDLYVPAFRIKADVIPGRYATAWFEATKAGTYHLFCAEYCGTQHSGMKGRVVVMEPQEYQAWLGGATGSGSMAAAGEKLFQDLACHTCHQESGQGRGPVLQGLFGRPVALQNGQVVTADEAYIRESILNPASKVVAGFMPIMPTFQGLVTEEQVLQLIEYVKSLQVQAPAGQPPPAGVQGPRPGEATPAGEPKKK
;
A
#
# COMPACT_ATOMS: atom_id res chain seq x y z
N PHE A 1 3.71 -12.60 -3.97
CA PHE A 1 2.53 -11.74 -3.80
C PHE A 1 1.74 -12.18 -2.59
N GLN A 2 1.13 -11.22 -1.90
CA GLN A 2 0.27 -11.47 -0.75
C GLN A 2 -1.06 -10.76 -0.98
N HIS A 3 -2.16 -11.44 -0.68
CA HIS A 3 -3.51 -10.93 -0.84
C HIS A 3 -4.10 -10.51 0.50
N PRO A 4 -5.07 -9.58 0.53
CA PRO A 4 -5.72 -9.15 1.76
C PRO A 4 -6.33 -10.32 2.56
N GLY A 5 -6.81 -11.36 1.87
CA GLY A 5 -7.37 -12.58 2.47
C GLY A 5 -6.34 -13.54 3.05
N GLY A 6 -5.03 -13.23 2.99
CA GLY A 6 -3.94 -14.05 3.51
C GLY A 6 -3.32 -15.02 2.51
N GLN A 7 -3.80 -15.05 1.26
CA GLN A 7 -3.25 -15.89 0.21
C GLN A 7 -1.84 -15.42 -0.13
N ARG A 8 -0.91 -16.37 -0.20
CA ARG A 8 0.50 -16.12 -0.50
C ARG A 8 0.90 -16.89 -1.74
N GLU A 9 1.62 -16.20 -2.60
CA GLU A 9 2.03 -16.73 -3.89
C GLU A 9 3.49 -16.36 -4.16
N ILE A 10 4.21 -17.26 -4.81
CA ILE A 10 5.57 -17.03 -5.28
C ILE A 10 5.54 -17.11 -6.80
N ASN A 11 6.09 -16.08 -7.47
CA ASN A 11 6.14 -15.96 -8.93
C ASN A 11 4.78 -15.89 -9.65
N GLU A 12 3.66 -15.86 -8.92
CA GLU A 12 2.31 -15.74 -9.47
C GLU A 12 1.50 -14.68 -8.74
N LEU A 13 0.69 -13.94 -9.50
CA LEU A 13 -0.26 -12.96 -8.99
C LEU A 13 -1.63 -13.26 -9.60
N HIS A 14 -2.53 -13.84 -8.83
CA HIS A 14 -3.93 -14.02 -9.26
C HIS A 14 -4.73 -12.74 -9.04
N VAL A 15 -5.48 -12.29 -10.04
CA VAL A 15 -6.30 -11.06 -9.96
C VAL A 15 -7.62 -11.23 -10.72
N PRO A 16 -8.68 -10.50 -10.32
CA PRO A 16 -9.94 -10.50 -11.05
C PRO A 16 -9.86 -9.60 -12.30
N VAL A 17 -10.52 -10.03 -13.38
CA VAL A 17 -10.77 -9.21 -14.57
C VAL A 17 -11.74 -8.05 -14.25
N ASN A 18 -11.60 -6.93 -14.95
CA ASN A 18 -12.45 -5.73 -14.88
C ASN A 18 -12.58 -5.14 -13.46
N ARG A 19 -11.51 -5.25 -12.67
CA ARG A 19 -11.42 -4.64 -11.35
C ARG A 19 -10.04 -4.01 -11.16
N PRO A 20 -9.97 -2.76 -10.69
CA PRO A 20 -8.71 -2.14 -10.34
C PRO A 20 -7.97 -2.92 -9.26
N VAL A 21 -6.71 -3.23 -9.52
CA VAL A 21 -5.78 -3.87 -8.59
C VAL A 21 -4.69 -2.87 -8.25
N ARG A 22 -4.48 -2.65 -6.95
CA ARG A 22 -3.39 -1.83 -6.43
C ARG A 22 -2.34 -2.73 -5.79
N LEU A 23 -1.09 -2.55 -6.21
CA LEU A 23 0.08 -3.21 -5.64
C LEU A 23 0.84 -2.22 -4.76
N THR A 24 1.12 -2.62 -3.52
CA THR A 24 2.09 -1.96 -2.65
C THR A 24 3.30 -2.87 -2.55
N MET A 25 4.48 -2.38 -2.92
CA MET A 25 5.65 -3.20 -3.19
C MET A 25 6.88 -2.59 -2.51
N THR A 26 7.76 -3.44 -2.02
CA THR A 26 9.12 -3.10 -1.56
C THR A 26 10.04 -4.26 -1.91
N SER A 27 11.33 -4.01 -1.90
CA SER A 27 12.35 -5.05 -2.02
C SER A 27 12.95 -5.36 -0.66
N GLU A 28 13.37 -6.61 -0.48
CA GLU A 28 14.07 -7.09 0.71
C GLU A 28 15.60 -7.13 0.53
N ASP A 29 16.09 -6.96 -0.71
CA ASP A 29 17.51 -7.07 -1.06
C ASP A 29 18.04 -5.85 -1.85
N VAL A 30 17.88 -5.85 -3.17
CA VAL A 30 18.38 -4.84 -4.11
C VAL A 30 17.22 -4.21 -4.88
N ILE A 31 17.52 -3.27 -5.77
CA ILE A 31 16.48 -2.67 -6.61
C ILE A 31 16.01 -3.70 -7.65
N HIS A 32 14.69 -3.78 -7.82
CA HIS A 32 14.02 -4.50 -8.91
C HIS A 32 13.10 -3.54 -9.67
N ASP A 33 12.50 -3.98 -10.77
CA ASP A 33 11.38 -3.29 -11.43
C ASP A 33 10.32 -4.35 -11.75
N LEU A 34 9.12 -4.22 -11.19
CA LEU A 34 7.99 -5.07 -11.54
C LEU A 34 7.43 -4.62 -12.87
N TYR A 35 7.57 -5.45 -13.91
CA TYR A 35 7.07 -5.13 -15.25
C TYR A 35 6.08 -6.18 -15.77
N VAL A 36 4.89 -5.72 -16.16
CA VAL A 36 3.87 -6.52 -16.85
C VAL A 36 3.57 -5.88 -18.21
N PRO A 37 4.25 -6.31 -19.30
CA PRO A 37 4.17 -5.64 -20.61
C PRO A 37 2.75 -5.54 -21.17
N ALA A 38 1.94 -6.59 -20.96
CA ALA A 38 0.56 -6.65 -21.45
C ALA A 38 -0.34 -5.56 -20.86
N PHE A 39 -0.01 -5.08 -19.65
CA PHE A 39 -0.76 -4.02 -18.98
C PHE A 39 -0.05 -2.67 -19.10
N ARG A 40 1.15 -2.62 -19.71
CA ARG A 40 2.02 -1.44 -19.81
C ARG A 40 2.31 -0.80 -18.45
N ILE A 41 2.34 -1.61 -17.40
CA ILE A 41 2.70 -1.16 -16.05
C ILE A 41 4.09 -1.65 -15.72
N LYS A 42 4.93 -0.72 -15.27
CA LYS A 42 6.25 -0.99 -14.72
C LYS A 42 6.45 -0.11 -13.49
N ALA A 43 7.15 -0.59 -12.48
CA ALA A 43 7.45 0.19 -11.29
C ALA A 43 8.70 -0.32 -10.59
N ASP A 44 9.63 0.58 -10.33
CA ASP A 44 10.84 0.29 -9.55
C ASP A 44 10.45 -0.09 -8.11
N VAL A 45 11.03 -1.16 -7.62
CA VAL A 45 10.79 -1.71 -6.29
C VAL A 45 12.11 -1.61 -5.52
N ILE A 46 12.17 -0.64 -4.61
CA ILE A 46 13.41 -0.19 -3.97
C ILE A 46 13.43 -0.65 -2.50
N PRO A 47 14.54 -1.19 -1.99
CA PRO A 47 14.65 -1.54 -0.57
C PRO A 47 14.36 -0.34 0.33
N GLY A 48 13.53 -0.56 1.35
CA GLY A 48 13.20 0.44 2.35
C GLY A 48 12.23 1.54 1.90
N ARG A 49 11.63 1.43 0.70
CA ARG A 49 10.62 2.36 0.19
C ARG A 49 9.45 1.59 -0.41
N TYR A 50 8.23 2.03 -0.10
CA TYR A 50 7.06 1.51 -0.79
C TYR A 50 6.85 2.19 -2.13
N ALA A 51 6.78 1.39 -3.18
CA ALA A 51 6.28 1.77 -4.48
C ALA A 51 4.82 1.32 -4.60
N THR A 52 4.00 2.15 -5.24
CA THR A 52 2.62 1.80 -5.57
C THR A 52 2.44 1.79 -7.08
N ALA A 53 1.82 0.73 -7.59
CA ALA A 53 1.34 0.64 -8.96
C ALA A 53 -0.11 0.17 -8.95
N TRP A 54 -0.88 0.55 -9.97
CA TRP A 54 -2.22 0.02 -10.15
C TRP A 54 -2.47 -0.30 -11.61
N PHE A 55 -3.33 -1.29 -11.84
CA PHE A 55 -3.78 -1.65 -13.18
C PHE A 55 -5.18 -2.23 -13.11
N GLU A 56 -5.86 -2.26 -14.24
CA GLU A 56 -7.12 -2.97 -14.43
C GLU A 56 -6.95 -3.92 -15.60
N ALA A 57 -7.02 -5.22 -15.34
CA ALA A 57 -6.92 -6.22 -16.39
C ALA A 57 -8.28 -6.40 -17.06
N THR A 58 -8.38 -6.14 -18.36
CA THR A 58 -9.66 -6.15 -19.11
C THR A 58 -9.95 -7.46 -19.82
N LYS A 59 -9.02 -8.42 -19.77
CA LYS A 59 -9.16 -9.73 -20.41
C LYS A 59 -8.59 -10.81 -19.50
N ALA A 60 -9.36 -11.88 -19.32
CA ALA A 60 -8.90 -13.07 -18.60
C ALA A 60 -7.79 -13.80 -19.36
N GLY A 61 -6.87 -14.40 -18.62
CA GLY A 61 -5.72 -15.12 -19.16
C GLY A 61 -4.46 -14.97 -18.32
N THR A 62 -3.38 -15.59 -18.78
CA THR A 62 -2.08 -15.56 -18.10
C THR A 62 -1.11 -14.66 -18.84
N TYR A 63 -0.52 -13.72 -18.13
CA TYR A 63 0.38 -12.70 -18.67
C TYR A 63 1.75 -12.82 -18.03
N HIS A 64 2.80 -12.51 -18.79
CA HIS A 64 4.15 -12.54 -18.25
C HIS A 64 4.43 -11.36 -17.33
N LEU A 65 5.11 -11.66 -16.23
CA LEU A 65 5.71 -10.70 -15.32
C LEU A 65 7.24 -10.85 -15.38
N PHE A 66 7.95 -9.74 -15.40
CA PHE A 66 9.41 -9.69 -15.50
C PHE A 66 9.98 -8.75 -14.44
N CYS A 67 11.24 -9.00 -14.07
CA CYS A 67 12.10 -7.96 -13.52
C CYS A 67 12.69 -7.13 -14.67
N ALA A 68 12.54 -5.81 -14.64
CA ALA A 68 13.06 -4.89 -15.67
C ALA A 68 14.22 -3.98 -15.19
N GLU A 69 14.78 -4.25 -14.01
CA GLU A 69 15.96 -3.58 -13.46
C GLU A 69 17.02 -4.63 -13.10
N TYR A 70 18.30 -4.38 -13.44
CA TYR A 70 19.34 -5.37 -13.25
C TYR A 70 19.58 -5.64 -11.77
N CYS A 71 19.08 -6.77 -11.29
CA CYS A 71 19.10 -7.15 -9.87
C CYS A 71 20.15 -8.22 -9.51
N GLY A 72 21.01 -8.61 -10.47
CA GLY A 72 22.10 -9.57 -10.24
C GLY A 72 22.23 -10.64 -11.32
N THR A 73 22.99 -11.70 -11.02
CA THR A 73 23.37 -12.73 -12.00
C THR A 73 22.19 -13.53 -12.55
N GLN A 74 21.10 -13.66 -11.78
CA GLN A 74 19.86 -14.33 -12.18
C GLN A 74 18.77 -13.35 -12.63
N HIS A 75 19.11 -12.10 -12.94
CA HIS A 75 18.16 -11.08 -13.35
C HIS A 75 17.25 -11.55 -14.51
N SER A 76 17.82 -12.14 -15.56
CA SER A 76 17.05 -12.63 -16.70
C SER A 76 16.18 -13.85 -16.39
N GLY A 77 16.44 -14.55 -15.28
CA GLY A 77 15.65 -15.66 -14.76
C GLY A 77 14.52 -15.21 -13.82
N MET A 78 14.55 -13.96 -13.34
CA MET A 78 13.55 -13.40 -12.44
C MET A 78 12.26 -13.07 -13.20
N LYS A 79 11.40 -14.07 -13.34
CA LYS A 79 10.13 -14.01 -14.06
C LYS A 79 9.00 -14.52 -13.19
N GLY A 80 7.79 -14.08 -13.51
CA GLY A 80 6.57 -14.58 -12.93
C GLY A 80 5.42 -14.49 -13.92
N ARG A 81 4.20 -14.62 -13.40
CA ARG A 81 2.98 -14.54 -14.20
C ARG A 81 1.90 -13.78 -13.44
N VAL A 82 1.07 -13.04 -14.17
CA VAL A 82 -0.20 -12.53 -13.65
C VAL A 82 -1.32 -13.39 -14.24
N VAL A 83 -2.11 -14.02 -13.39
CA VAL A 83 -3.25 -14.86 -13.77
C VAL A 83 -4.52 -14.04 -13.56
N VAL A 84 -5.10 -13.58 -14.66
CA VAL A 84 -6.35 -12.80 -14.65
C VAL A 84 -7.51 -13.77 -14.78
N MET A 85 -8.35 -13.81 -13.76
CA MET A 85 -9.46 -14.75 -13.62
C MET A 85 -10.81 -14.06 -13.75
N GLU A 86 -11.83 -14.83 -14.12
CA GLU A 86 -13.21 -14.36 -13.96
C GLU A 86 -13.54 -14.17 -12.47
N PRO A 87 -14.40 -13.21 -12.09
CA PRO A 87 -14.61 -12.87 -10.68
C PRO A 87 -15.07 -14.05 -9.82
N GLN A 88 -15.89 -14.95 -10.36
CA GLN A 88 -16.35 -16.14 -9.65
C GLN A 88 -15.21 -17.12 -9.38
N GLU A 89 -14.33 -17.35 -10.36
CA GLU A 89 -13.17 -18.22 -10.21
C GLU A 89 -12.15 -17.62 -9.25
N TYR A 90 -11.95 -16.29 -9.30
CA TYR A 90 -11.09 -15.59 -8.34
C TYR A 90 -11.61 -15.72 -6.90
N GLN A 91 -12.92 -15.60 -6.69
CA GLN A 91 -13.52 -15.82 -5.37
C GLN A 91 -13.35 -17.27 -4.89
N ALA A 92 -13.55 -18.24 -5.78
CA ALA A 92 -13.30 -19.64 -5.45
C ALA A 92 -11.82 -19.90 -5.12
N TRP A 93 -10.90 -19.29 -5.85
CA TRP A 93 -9.47 -19.35 -5.60
C TRP A 93 -9.10 -18.76 -4.23
N LEU A 94 -9.66 -17.60 -3.87
CA LEU A 94 -9.50 -17.00 -2.55
C LEU A 94 -9.99 -17.93 -1.43
N GLY A 95 -11.14 -18.58 -1.62
CA GLY A 95 -11.74 -19.51 -0.64
C GLY A 95 -11.03 -20.87 -0.54
N GLY A 96 -10.38 -21.33 -1.61
CA GLY A 96 -9.64 -22.59 -1.65
C GLY A 96 -8.28 -22.53 -0.94
N ALA A 97 -7.75 -21.32 -0.73
CA ALA A 97 -6.53 -21.12 0.04
C ALA A 97 -6.82 -21.20 1.54
N THR A 98 -6.89 -22.42 2.06
CA THR A 98 -7.07 -22.71 3.48
C THR A 98 -5.81 -22.35 4.26
N GLY A 99 -5.90 -21.41 5.22
CA GLY A 99 -5.06 -21.49 6.43
C GLY A 99 -4.39 -20.24 6.99
N SER A 100 -4.32 -19.10 6.30
CA SER A 100 -3.44 -18.01 6.77
C SER A 100 -4.08 -16.95 7.68
N GLY A 101 -5.41 -16.85 7.73
CA GLY A 101 -6.08 -15.64 8.25
C GLY A 101 -5.80 -14.41 7.38
N SER A 102 -6.59 -13.33 7.52
CA SER A 102 -6.34 -12.12 6.73
C SER A 102 -5.04 -11.43 7.16
N MET A 103 -4.45 -10.63 6.27
CA MET A 103 -3.27 -9.81 6.60
C MET A 103 -3.55 -8.89 7.80
N ALA A 104 -4.76 -8.32 7.86
CA ALA A 104 -5.20 -7.50 8.97
C ALA A 104 -5.34 -8.29 10.28
N ALA A 105 -5.81 -9.54 10.25
CA ALA A 105 -5.89 -10.39 11.45
C ALA A 105 -4.50 -10.81 11.96
N ALA A 106 -3.57 -11.11 11.06
CA ALA A 106 -2.18 -11.34 11.41
C ALA A 106 -1.54 -10.08 12.02
N GLY A 107 -1.81 -8.91 11.43
CA GLY A 107 -1.38 -7.62 11.94
C GLY A 107 -1.96 -7.29 13.32
N GLU A 108 -3.23 -7.60 13.57
CA GLU A 108 -3.87 -7.44 14.88
C GLU A 108 -3.17 -8.27 15.95
N LYS A 109 -2.87 -9.54 15.65
CA LYS A 109 -2.14 -10.41 16.56
C LYS A 109 -0.75 -9.83 16.87
N LEU A 110 -0.01 -9.38 15.86
CA LEU A 110 1.29 -8.72 16.05
C LEU A 110 1.17 -7.44 16.89
N PHE A 111 0.11 -6.65 16.68
CA PHE A 111 -0.15 -5.42 17.43
C PHE A 111 -0.38 -5.71 18.93
N GLN A 112 -0.96 -6.86 19.25
CA GLN A 112 -1.10 -7.34 20.63
C GLN A 112 0.23 -7.89 21.18
N ASP A 113 0.89 -8.77 20.43
CA ASP A 113 2.12 -9.45 20.83
C ASP A 113 3.29 -8.47 21.06
N LEU A 114 3.36 -7.40 20.26
CA LEU A 114 4.34 -6.31 20.40
C LEU A 114 3.90 -5.21 21.39
N ALA A 115 2.77 -5.41 22.09
CA ALA A 115 2.21 -4.49 23.06
C ALA A 115 1.89 -3.06 22.53
N CYS A 116 1.70 -2.90 21.22
CA CYS A 116 1.37 -1.61 20.59
C CYS A 116 0.10 -0.99 21.18
N HIS A 117 -0.89 -1.83 21.49
CA HIS A 117 -2.17 -1.46 22.10
C HIS A 117 -2.05 -0.74 23.45
N THR A 118 -0.95 -0.95 24.18
CA THR A 118 -0.75 -0.31 25.51
C THR A 118 -0.54 1.20 25.39
N CYS A 119 0.06 1.64 24.28
CA CYS A 119 0.30 3.05 23.96
C CYS A 119 -0.75 3.61 23.00
N HIS A 120 -1.18 2.84 22.00
CA HIS A 120 -2.13 3.24 20.97
C HIS A 120 -3.55 2.79 21.32
N GLN A 121 -4.12 3.41 22.36
CA GLN A 121 -5.46 3.07 22.85
C GLN A 121 -6.55 3.81 22.08
N GLU A 122 -7.66 3.13 21.79
CA GLU A 122 -8.82 3.72 21.11
C GLU A 122 -9.47 4.83 21.93
N SER A 123 -9.32 4.78 23.25
CA SER A 123 -9.85 5.77 24.21
C SER A 123 -9.22 7.16 24.06
N GLY A 124 -8.08 7.27 23.36
CA GLY A 124 -7.27 8.50 23.29
C GLY A 124 -6.53 8.84 24.57
N GLN A 125 -6.59 8.01 25.61
CA GLN A 125 -5.86 8.17 26.88
C GLN A 125 -4.47 7.50 26.86
N GLY A 126 -4.13 6.85 25.75
CA GLY A 126 -2.84 6.20 25.56
C GLY A 126 -1.68 7.20 25.46
N ARG A 127 -0.46 6.68 25.63
CA ARG A 127 0.79 7.46 25.46
C ARG A 127 1.11 7.78 23.99
N GLY A 128 0.46 7.09 23.06
CA GLY A 128 0.56 7.31 21.62
C GLY A 128 -0.77 7.80 21.03
N PRO A 129 -0.74 8.30 19.79
CA PRO A 129 -1.93 8.75 19.08
C PRO A 129 -2.91 7.61 18.80
N VAL A 130 -4.19 7.96 18.66
CA VAL A 130 -5.26 7.06 18.22
C VAL A 130 -5.03 6.67 16.76
N LEU A 131 -5.14 5.38 16.44
CA LEU A 131 -4.91 4.84 15.09
C LEU A 131 -6.22 4.66 14.29
N GLN A 132 -7.37 4.65 14.97
CA GLN A 132 -8.68 4.51 14.34
C GLN A 132 -8.92 5.63 13.32
N GLY A 133 -9.14 5.23 12.06
CA GLY A 133 -9.31 6.15 10.94
C GLY A 133 -8.08 7.01 10.63
N LEU A 134 -6.88 6.63 11.07
CA LEU A 134 -5.65 7.36 10.80
C LEU A 134 -5.27 7.32 9.32
N PHE A 135 -5.36 6.13 8.69
CA PHE A 135 -4.85 5.91 7.34
C PHE A 135 -5.45 6.89 6.32
N GLY A 136 -4.58 7.55 5.54
CA GLY A 136 -4.95 8.55 4.55
C GLY A 136 -5.28 9.95 5.10
N ARG A 137 -5.29 10.16 6.43
CA ARG A 137 -5.52 11.49 7.03
C ARG A 137 -4.23 12.31 7.15
N PRO A 138 -4.34 13.65 7.17
CA PRO A 138 -3.22 14.51 7.51
C PRO A 138 -2.86 14.36 9.00
N VAL A 139 -1.57 14.29 9.28
CA VAL A 139 -0.98 14.20 10.62
C VAL A 139 -0.03 15.38 10.82
N ALA A 140 -0.31 16.21 11.82
CA ALA A 140 0.59 17.28 12.23
C ALA A 140 1.73 16.70 13.07
N LEU A 141 2.96 17.06 12.74
CA LEU A 141 4.18 16.67 13.44
C LEU A 141 4.65 17.79 14.38
N GLN A 142 5.45 17.43 15.38
CA GLN A 142 6.02 18.41 16.33
C GLN A 142 6.86 19.51 15.66
N ASN A 143 7.50 19.21 14.54
CA ASN A 143 8.34 20.15 13.80
C ASN A 143 7.54 21.13 12.92
N GLY A 144 6.20 21.13 13.01
CA GLY A 144 5.30 21.99 12.24
C GLY A 144 4.97 21.47 10.84
N GLN A 145 5.54 20.34 10.41
CA GLN A 145 5.16 19.71 9.15
C GLN A 145 3.81 18.98 9.28
N VAL A 146 3.11 18.86 8.16
CA VAL A 146 1.92 18.02 8.02
C VAL A 146 2.23 16.96 6.98
N VAL A 147 2.04 15.69 7.34
CA VAL A 147 2.27 14.54 6.46
C VAL A 147 0.99 13.72 6.33
N THR A 148 0.82 13.01 5.23
CA THR A 148 -0.28 12.06 5.08
C THR A 148 0.09 10.75 5.77
N ALA A 149 -0.83 10.16 6.53
CA ALA A 149 -0.66 8.83 7.12
C ALA A 149 -0.85 7.72 6.07
N ASP A 150 0.10 7.61 5.15
CA ASP A 150 0.18 6.55 4.15
C ASP A 150 1.00 5.34 4.66
N GLU A 151 1.19 4.33 3.82
CA GLU A 151 1.97 3.14 4.15
C GLU A 151 3.42 3.48 4.54
N ALA A 152 4.03 4.46 3.87
CA ALA A 152 5.41 4.88 4.12
C ALA A 152 5.54 5.57 5.48
N TYR A 153 4.57 6.43 5.82
CA TYR A 153 4.48 7.04 7.14
C TYR A 153 4.38 5.99 8.24
N ILE A 154 3.46 5.03 8.13
CA ILE A 154 3.26 4.01 9.17
C ILE A 154 4.50 3.12 9.32
N ARG A 155 5.10 2.68 8.19
CA ARG A 155 6.37 1.94 8.20
C ARG A 155 7.46 2.71 8.93
N GLU A 156 7.65 3.98 8.58
CA GLU A 156 8.69 4.79 9.22
C GLU A 156 8.40 5.04 10.70
N SER A 157 7.13 5.24 11.10
CA SER A 157 6.76 5.35 12.52
C SER A 157 7.06 4.08 13.31
N ILE A 158 6.96 2.89 12.71
CA ILE A 158 7.30 1.61 13.37
C ILE A 158 8.82 1.43 13.47
N LEU A 159 9.54 1.70 12.39
CA LEU A 159 10.98 1.42 12.29
C LEU A 159 11.85 2.53 12.87
N ASN A 160 11.44 3.79 12.72
CA ASN A 160 12.14 4.99 13.18
C ASN A 160 11.18 6.04 13.80
N PRO A 161 10.51 5.72 14.91
CA PRO A 161 9.45 6.56 15.50
C PRO A 161 9.87 7.98 15.86
N ALA A 162 11.14 8.19 16.22
CA ALA A 162 11.66 9.49 16.62
C ALA A 162 11.78 10.49 15.46
N SER A 163 11.72 10.04 14.19
CA SER A 163 11.82 10.95 13.03
C SER A 163 10.54 11.74 12.77
N LYS A 164 9.37 11.17 13.09
CA LYS A 164 8.04 11.73 12.77
C LYS A 164 7.12 11.67 13.99
N VAL A 165 7.47 12.47 14.99
CA VAL A 165 6.69 12.56 16.23
C VAL A 165 5.43 13.41 15.99
N VAL A 166 4.27 12.82 16.27
CA VAL A 166 2.97 13.53 16.17
C VAL A 166 2.93 14.69 17.16
N ALA A 167 2.38 15.83 16.72
CA ALA A 167 2.21 17.01 17.56
C ALA A 167 1.41 16.66 18.84
N GLY A 168 1.92 17.08 19.99
CA GLY A 168 1.30 16.82 21.30
C GLY A 168 1.72 15.50 21.98
N PHE A 169 2.49 14.64 21.32
CA PHE A 169 2.98 13.38 21.90
C PHE A 169 4.48 13.41 22.17
N MET A 170 4.97 12.72 23.20
CA MET A 170 6.41 12.58 23.46
C MET A 170 7.04 11.47 22.61
N PRO A 171 8.34 11.57 22.23
CA PRO A 171 9.07 10.53 21.49
C PRO A 171 9.39 9.31 22.37
N ILE A 172 8.36 8.61 22.84
CA ILE A 172 8.47 7.45 23.75
C ILE A 172 8.27 6.10 23.06
N MET A 173 7.78 6.11 21.80
CA MET A 173 7.60 4.88 21.03
C MET A 173 8.97 4.26 20.73
N PRO A 174 9.22 2.98 21.12
CA PRO A 174 10.47 2.31 20.83
C PRO A 174 10.59 1.99 19.34
N THR A 175 11.83 1.88 18.84
CA THR A 175 12.08 1.38 17.49
C THR A 175 11.86 -0.13 17.42
N PHE A 176 11.23 -0.59 16.34
CA PHE A 176 11.09 -2.01 16.01
C PHE A 176 12.01 -2.46 14.87
N GLN A 177 12.97 -1.62 14.48
CA GLN A 177 13.95 -1.96 13.46
C GLN A 177 14.73 -3.24 13.85
N GLY A 178 14.69 -4.24 12.99
CA GLY A 178 15.33 -5.55 13.24
C GLY A 178 14.56 -6.48 14.18
N LEU A 179 13.46 -6.03 14.79
CA LEU A 179 12.55 -6.86 15.60
C LEU A 179 11.34 -7.34 14.81
N VAL A 180 10.95 -6.58 13.78
CA VAL A 180 9.88 -6.94 12.84
C VAL A 180 10.43 -7.11 11.43
N THR A 181 9.95 -8.14 10.72
CA THR A 181 10.24 -8.33 9.29
C THR A 181 9.39 -7.38 8.45
N GLU A 182 9.79 -7.14 7.19
CA GLU A 182 9.02 -6.28 6.29
C GLU A 182 7.61 -6.83 6.03
N GLU A 183 7.45 -8.15 5.99
CA GLU A 183 6.15 -8.82 5.95
C GLU A 183 5.28 -8.45 7.17
N GLN A 184 5.85 -8.48 8.37
CA GLN A 184 5.13 -8.13 9.61
C GLN A 184 4.76 -6.65 9.63
N VAL A 185 5.60 -5.77 9.10
CA VAL A 185 5.27 -4.34 8.92
C VAL A 185 4.06 -4.18 8.00
N LEU A 186 4.02 -4.88 6.87
CA LEU A 186 2.87 -4.84 5.96
C LEU A 186 1.58 -5.37 6.63
N GLN A 187 1.66 -6.44 7.43
CA GLN A 187 0.53 -6.94 8.20
C GLN A 187 0.02 -5.89 9.20
N LEU A 188 0.92 -5.24 9.94
CA LEU A 188 0.56 -4.14 10.86
C LEU A 188 -0.09 -2.96 10.11
N ILE A 189 0.41 -2.60 8.92
CA ILE A 189 -0.18 -1.55 8.09
C ILE A 189 -1.59 -1.94 7.65
N GLU A 190 -1.81 -3.19 7.20
CA GLU A 190 -3.14 -3.67 6.81
C GLU A 190 -4.11 -3.70 8.00
N TYR A 191 -3.63 -3.98 9.21
CA TYR A 191 -4.42 -3.81 10.43
C TYR A 191 -4.77 -2.34 10.68
N VAL A 192 -3.81 -1.40 10.63
CA VAL A 192 -4.11 0.03 10.81
C VAL A 192 -5.10 0.54 9.75
N LYS A 193 -5.02 0.04 8.51
CA LYS A 193 -6.01 0.31 7.46
C LYS A 193 -7.39 -0.25 7.78
N SER A 194 -7.49 -1.42 8.41
CA SER A 194 -8.77 -2.02 8.79
C SER A 194 -9.46 -1.28 9.94
N LEU A 195 -8.69 -0.54 10.77
CA LEU A 195 -9.20 0.36 11.82
C LEU A 195 -9.90 1.62 11.26
N GLN A 196 -10.12 1.72 9.96
CA GLN A 196 -10.95 2.79 9.39
C GLN A 196 -12.40 2.65 9.86
N VAL A 197 -12.99 3.77 10.29
CA VAL A 197 -14.44 3.85 10.45
C VAL A 197 -15.04 3.58 9.07
N GLN A 198 -15.79 2.49 8.92
CA GLN A 198 -16.46 2.14 7.67
C GLN A 198 -17.24 3.36 7.18
N ALA A 199 -16.79 3.96 6.08
CA ALA A 199 -17.61 4.90 5.34
C ALA A 199 -18.83 4.13 4.80
N PRO A 200 -20.05 4.70 4.84
CA PRO A 200 -21.23 4.03 4.31
C PRO A 200 -20.99 3.68 2.83
N ALA A 201 -21.25 2.43 2.47
CA ALA A 201 -21.07 1.91 1.13
C ALA A 201 -21.84 2.76 0.11
N GLY A 202 -21.12 3.45 -0.78
CA GLY A 202 -21.75 4.20 -1.88
C GLY A 202 -21.04 5.45 -2.39
N GLN A 203 -19.91 5.88 -1.80
CA GLN A 203 -19.16 7.01 -2.36
C GLN A 203 -18.01 6.53 -3.25
N PRO A 204 -18.02 6.85 -4.57
CA PRO A 204 -16.87 6.62 -5.42
C PRO A 204 -15.67 7.43 -4.90
N PRO A 205 -14.43 6.95 -5.14
CA PRO A 205 -13.23 7.62 -4.65
C PRO A 205 -13.21 9.09 -5.09
N PRO A 206 -12.68 10.00 -4.24
CA PRO A 206 -12.55 11.39 -4.63
C PRO A 206 -11.74 11.45 -5.92
N ALA A 207 -12.32 12.07 -6.95
CA ALA A 207 -11.69 12.24 -8.24
C ALA A 207 -10.30 12.86 -8.02
N GLY A 208 -9.26 12.08 -8.31
CA GLY A 208 -7.90 12.58 -8.34
C GLY A 208 -7.87 13.84 -9.20
N VAL A 209 -7.26 14.89 -8.66
CA VAL A 209 -7.05 16.15 -9.36
C VAL A 209 -6.39 15.84 -10.70
N GLN A 210 -7.18 15.88 -11.78
CA GLN A 210 -6.64 15.81 -13.13
C GLN A 210 -5.81 17.07 -13.31
N GLY A 211 -4.49 16.91 -13.37
CA GLY A 211 -3.60 17.96 -13.85
C GLY A 211 -4.08 18.43 -15.24
N PRO A 212 -3.90 19.72 -15.57
CA PRO A 212 -4.42 20.26 -16.81
C PRO A 212 -3.82 19.52 -18.01
N ARG A 213 -4.70 19.10 -18.94
CA ARG A 213 -4.28 18.47 -20.19
C ARG A 213 -3.56 19.51 -21.06
N PRO A 214 -2.42 19.18 -21.69
CA PRO A 214 -1.79 20.08 -22.64
C PRO A 214 -2.64 20.09 -23.93
N GLY A 215 -3.30 21.21 -24.23
CA GLY A 215 -4.00 21.37 -25.50
C GLY A 215 -5.13 22.40 -25.59
N GLU A 216 -5.59 23.00 -24.48
CA GLU A 216 -6.56 24.11 -24.58
C GLU A 216 -5.86 25.43 -24.89
N ALA A 217 -5.83 25.77 -26.17
CA ALA A 217 -5.49 27.10 -26.64
C ALA A 217 -6.51 28.12 -26.12
N THR A 218 -6.04 29.09 -25.34
CA THR A 218 -6.81 30.26 -24.92
C THR A 218 -7.22 31.08 -26.16
N PRO A 219 -8.52 31.38 -26.38
CA PRO A 219 -8.89 32.34 -27.41
C PRO A 219 -8.52 33.75 -26.96
N ALA A 220 -7.82 34.46 -27.84
CA ALA A 220 -7.43 35.86 -27.67
C ALA A 220 -8.66 36.75 -27.50
N GLY A 221 -8.63 37.60 -26.48
CA GLY A 221 -9.69 38.58 -26.19
C GLY A 221 -9.79 39.65 -27.27
N GLU A 222 -11.02 39.95 -27.67
CA GLU A 222 -11.39 41.02 -28.59
C GLU A 222 -11.24 42.41 -27.93
N PRO A 223 -10.76 43.45 -28.64
CA PRO A 223 -10.55 44.76 -28.03
C PRO A 223 -11.88 45.55 -27.94
N LYS A 224 -12.22 46.00 -26.73
CA LYS A 224 -13.31 46.96 -26.52
C LYS A 224 -12.97 48.30 -27.19
N LYS A 225 -13.73 48.68 -28.23
CA LYS A 225 -13.78 50.06 -28.74
C LYS A 225 -14.52 50.98 -27.76
N LYS A 226 -13.93 52.15 -27.49
CA LYS A 226 -14.68 53.38 -27.21
C LYS A 226 -14.79 54.17 -28.50
#